data_AF-A0A4W3H165-F1
#
_entry.id   AF-A0A4W3H165-F1
#
_cell.length_a   1.000
_cell.length_b   1.000
_cell.length_c   1.000
_cell.angle_alpha   90.00
_cell.angle_beta   90.00
_cell.angle_gamma   90.00
#
_symmetry.space_group_name_H-M   'P 1'
#
loop_
_entity.id
_entity.type
_entity.pdbx_description
1 polymer ?
#
loop_
_entity_poly.entity_id
_entity_poly.type
_entity_poly.pdbx_seq_one_letter_code
_entity_poly.pdbx_strand_id
1 'polypeptide(L)'
;MMKDSYRSANRYLLNHFRHTYRQALIDLMQGIPVTEDLQALIRKENPGKAKRLRREREEAEAMIGICSSLLIPRNEEFLGGWLCFHCSPSLSEAASEELGVLLLLSDQACYFAQGNVSVCSWMGED
;
A
#
# COMPACT_ATOMS: atom_id res chain seq x y z
N MET A 1 -16.19 2.59 38.33
CA MET A 1 -15.22 1.86 37.47
C MET A 1 -15.94 1.01 36.42
N MET A 2 -16.74 1.61 35.51
CA MET A 2 -17.49 0.86 34.48
C MET A 2 -17.38 1.46 33.07
N LYS A 3 -16.71 2.62 32.92
CA LYS A 3 -16.66 3.37 31.66
C LYS A 3 -15.56 2.88 30.70
N ASP A 4 -14.47 2.37 31.26
CA ASP A 4 -13.32 1.89 30.47
C ASP A 4 -13.55 0.49 29.87
N SER A 5 -14.34 -0.35 30.55
CA SER A 5 -14.73 -1.67 30.03
C SER A 5 -15.52 -1.56 28.72
N TYR A 6 -16.43 -0.57 28.63
CA TYR A 6 -17.24 -0.36 27.43
C TYR A 6 -16.42 0.12 26.23
N ARG A 7 -15.46 1.04 26.46
CA ARG A 7 -14.53 1.50 25.41
C ARG A 7 -13.57 0.41 24.96
N SER A 8 -13.10 -0.43 25.89
CA SER A 8 -12.23 -1.55 25.58
C SER A 8 -12.96 -2.63 24.78
N ALA A 9 -14.19 -2.99 25.16
CA ALA A 9 -15.02 -3.94 24.45
C ALA A 9 -15.37 -3.46 23.03
N ASN A 10 -15.71 -2.17 22.88
CA ASN A 10 -16.02 -1.60 21.56
C ASN A 10 -14.78 -1.58 20.65
N ARG A 11 -13.61 -1.23 21.20
CA ARG A 11 -12.32 -1.30 20.48
C ARG A 11 -11.98 -2.74 20.09
N TYR A 12 -12.18 -3.70 20.99
CA TYR A 12 -11.94 -5.11 20.73
C TYR A 12 -12.84 -5.61 19.59
N LEU A 13 -14.13 -5.32 19.64
CA LEU A 13 -15.09 -5.75 18.63
C LEU A 13 -14.72 -5.18 17.25
N LEU A 14 -14.44 -3.88 17.17
CA LEU A 14 -14.06 -3.23 15.90
C LEU A 14 -12.74 -3.78 15.34
N ASN A 15 -11.75 -3.99 16.21
CA ASN A 15 -10.47 -4.54 15.82
C ASN A 15 -10.59 -6.01 15.39
N HIS A 16 -11.43 -6.78 16.07
CA HIS A 16 -11.71 -8.17 15.71
C HIS A 16 -12.34 -8.23 14.32
N PHE A 17 -13.36 -7.42 14.03
CA PHE A 17 -13.95 -7.32 12.69
C PHE A 17 -12.92 -6.94 11.62
N ARG A 18 -12.08 -5.92 11.88
CA ARG A 18 -11.00 -5.53 10.96
C ARG A 18 -10.00 -6.66 10.71
N HIS A 19 -9.63 -7.39 11.75
CA HIS A 19 -8.69 -8.49 11.66
C HIS A 19 -9.28 -9.66 10.86
N THR A 20 -10.51 -10.07 11.18
CA THR A 20 -11.23 -11.13 10.47
C THR A 20 -11.41 -10.78 8.99
N TYR A 21 -11.73 -9.52 8.66
CA TYR A 21 -11.85 -9.08 7.28
C TYR A 21 -10.50 -9.12 6.53
N ARG A 22 -9.41 -8.66 7.16
CA ARG A 22 -8.08 -8.75 6.57
C ARG A 22 -7.67 -10.19 6.31
N GLN A 23 -7.91 -11.07 7.27
CA GLN A 23 -7.60 -12.49 7.14
C GLN A 23 -8.40 -13.12 6.01
N ALA A 24 -9.71 -12.85 5.95
CA ALA A 24 -10.57 -13.34 4.87
C ALA A 24 -10.12 -12.88 3.48
N LEU A 25 -9.63 -11.64 3.36
CA LEU A 25 -9.07 -11.14 2.10
C LEU A 25 -7.77 -11.85 1.72
N ILE A 26 -6.89 -12.11 2.69
CA ILE A 26 -5.65 -12.88 2.47
C ILE A 26 -5.98 -14.30 2.02
N ASP A 27 -6.91 -14.96 2.72
CA ASP A 27 -7.37 -16.31 2.40
C ASP A 27 -7.93 -16.34 0.96
N LEU A 28 -8.73 -15.35 0.58
CA LEU A 28 -9.24 -15.19 -0.79
C LEU A 28 -8.12 -15.01 -1.82
N MET A 29 -7.11 -14.18 -1.54
CA MET A 29 -5.95 -13.98 -2.42
C MET A 29 -5.11 -15.25 -2.58
N GLN A 30 -5.09 -16.12 -1.57
CA GLN A 30 -4.40 -17.41 -1.58
C GLN A 30 -5.24 -18.55 -2.17
N GLY A 31 -6.47 -18.26 -2.62
CA GLY A 31 -7.39 -19.26 -3.16
C GLY A 31 -8.03 -20.17 -2.10
N ILE A 32 -7.91 -19.81 -0.81
CA ILE A 32 -8.54 -20.51 0.30
C ILE A 32 -10.01 -20.05 0.38
N PRO A 33 -10.98 -20.98 0.43
CA PRO A 33 -12.39 -20.62 0.49
C PRO A 33 -12.70 -19.91 1.81
N VAL A 34 -13.23 -18.70 1.72
CA VAL A 34 -13.66 -17.90 2.88
C VAL A 34 -14.96 -18.48 3.45
N THR A 35 -15.20 -18.31 4.76
CA THR A 35 -16.43 -18.71 5.44
C THR A 35 -17.71 -18.21 4.77
N GLU A 36 -18.77 -19.02 4.82
CA GLU A 36 -20.04 -18.81 4.09
C GLU A 36 -20.71 -17.45 4.40
N ASP A 37 -20.59 -16.95 5.64
CA ASP A 37 -21.15 -15.65 6.06
C ASP A 37 -20.49 -14.47 5.33
N LEU A 38 -19.19 -14.54 5.09
CA LEU A 38 -18.43 -13.55 4.34
C LEU A 38 -18.72 -13.64 2.84
N GLN A 39 -18.88 -14.86 2.33
CA GLN A 39 -19.32 -15.06 0.95
C GLN A 39 -20.72 -14.47 0.71
N ALA A 40 -21.64 -14.61 1.66
CA ALA A 40 -22.97 -14.01 1.58
C ALA A 40 -22.92 -12.47 1.61
N LEU A 41 -22.01 -11.88 2.39
CA LEU A 41 -21.80 -10.43 2.45
C LEU A 41 -21.20 -9.88 1.14
N ILE A 42 -20.22 -10.58 0.57
CA ILE A 42 -19.63 -10.26 -0.75
C ILE A 42 -20.69 -10.41 -1.85
N ARG A 43 -21.50 -11.46 -1.83
CA ARG A 43 -22.59 -11.65 -2.80
C ARG A 43 -23.72 -10.62 -2.67
N LYS A 44 -23.87 -10.00 -1.50
CA LYS A 44 -24.81 -8.88 -1.28
C LYS A 44 -24.23 -7.53 -1.73
N GLU A 45 -23.00 -7.50 -2.24
CA GLU A 45 -22.41 -6.30 -2.81
C GLU A 45 -23.28 -5.78 -3.96
N ASN A 46 -23.60 -4.49 -3.89
CA ASN A 46 -24.40 -3.83 -4.92
C ASN A 46 -23.64 -3.94 -6.25
N PRO A 47 -24.21 -4.55 -7.32
CA PRO A 47 -23.52 -4.77 -8.58
C PRO A 47 -22.99 -3.48 -9.22
N GLY A 48 -23.59 -2.33 -8.89
CA GLY A 48 -23.07 -1.02 -9.28
C GLY A 48 -21.74 -0.63 -8.62
N LYS A 49 -21.52 -1.03 -7.36
CA LYS A 49 -20.25 -0.79 -6.63
C LYS A 49 -19.14 -1.73 -7.13
N ALA A 50 -19.44 -3.01 -7.34
CA ALA A 50 -18.49 -3.97 -7.90
C ALA A 50 -18.03 -3.55 -9.31
N LYS A 51 -18.95 -3.08 -10.18
CA LYS A 51 -18.63 -2.59 -11.52
C LYS A 51 -17.75 -1.33 -11.48
N ARG A 52 -18.00 -0.43 -10.52
CA ARG A 52 -17.19 0.79 -10.32
C ARG A 52 -15.77 0.44 -9.86
N LEU A 53 -15.63 -0.42 -8.84
CA LEU A 53 -14.32 -0.86 -8.34
C LEU A 53 -13.50 -1.58 -9.40
N ARG A 54 -14.15 -2.40 -10.24
CA ARG A 54 -13.49 -3.06 -11.37
C ARG A 54 -12.94 -2.05 -12.38
N ARG A 55 -13.72 -1.02 -12.72
CA ARG A 55 -13.28 0.04 -13.62
C ARG A 55 -12.10 0.82 -13.02
N GLU A 56 -12.18 1.21 -11.76
CA GLU A 56 -11.09 1.90 -11.05
C GLU A 56 -9.81 1.04 -11.01
N ARG A 57 -9.95 -0.29 -10.84
CA ARG A 57 -8.84 -1.23 -10.91
C ARG A 57 -8.20 -1.31 -12.31
N GLU A 58 -9.02 -1.41 -13.36
CA GLU A 58 -8.55 -1.45 -14.75
C GLU A 58 -7.83 -0.13 -15.11
N GLU A 59 -8.34 1.02 -14.66
CA GLU A 59 -7.70 2.32 -14.83
C GLU A 59 -6.35 2.40 -14.07
N ALA A 60 -6.30 1.90 -12.82
CA ALA A 60 -5.07 1.87 -12.04
C ALA A 60 -4.01 0.93 -12.65
N GLU A 61 -4.40 -0.25 -13.14
CA GLU A 61 -3.49 -1.18 -13.81
C GLU A 61 -2.92 -0.58 -15.10
N ALA A 62 -3.74 0.12 -15.88
CA ALA A 62 -3.27 0.83 -17.07
C ALA A 62 -2.24 1.90 -16.72
N MET A 63 -2.50 2.69 -15.67
CA MET A 63 -1.55 3.71 -15.20
C MET A 63 -0.24 3.11 -14.71
N ILE A 64 -0.30 2.02 -13.94
CA ILE A 64 0.89 1.30 -13.48
C ILE A 64 1.72 0.79 -14.66
N GLY A 65 1.07 0.21 -15.68
CA GLY A 65 1.75 -0.26 -16.89
C GLY A 65 2.42 0.85 -17.69
N ILE A 66 1.80 2.03 -17.76
CA ILE A 66 2.41 3.20 -18.40
C ILE A 66 3.62 3.66 -17.58
N CYS A 67 3.47 3.84 -16.26
CA CYS A 67 4.54 4.27 -15.38
C CYS A 67 5.74 3.31 -15.40
N SER A 68 5.51 2.00 -15.37
CA SER A 68 6.59 1.01 -15.43
C SER A 68 7.38 1.12 -16.74
N SER A 69 6.68 1.32 -17.87
CA SER A 69 7.31 1.51 -19.19
C SER A 69 8.08 2.83 -19.33
N LEU A 70 7.80 3.82 -18.49
CA LEU A 70 8.51 5.10 -18.45
C LEU A 70 9.71 5.08 -17.51
N LEU A 71 9.63 4.32 -16.42
CA LEU A 71 10.69 4.24 -15.40
C LEU A 71 11.92 3.47 -15.88
N ILE A 72 11.73 2.43 -16.68
CA ILE A 72 12.80 1.54 -17.14
C ILE A 72 12.72 1.38 -18.67
N PRO A 73 13.85 1.40 -19.39
CA PRO A 73 13.89 1.14 -20.84
C PRO A 73 13.19 -0.18 -21.22
N ARG A 74 12.52 -0.20 -22.38
CA ARG A 74 11.73 -1.37 -22.82
C ARG A 74 12.53 -2.66 -23.08
N ASN A 75 13.86 -2.55 -23.12
CA ASN A 75 14.78 -3.67 -23.31
C ASN A 75 15.28 -4.26 -21.99
N GLU A 76 14.81 -3.76 -20.85
CA GLU A 76 15.23 -4.20 -19.52
C GLU A 76 14.03 -4.69 -18.71
N GLU A 77 14.26 -5.69 -17.85
CA GLU A 77 13.25 -6.25 -16.94
C GLU A 77 13.42 -5.68 -15.53
N PHE A 78 12.32 -5.23 -14.92
CA PHE A 78 12.34 -4.73 -13.54
C PHE A 78 12.44 -5.89 -12.54
N LEU A 79 13.53 -5.94 -11.77
CA LEU A 79 13.76 -6.96 -10.76
C LEU A 79 13.28 -6.52 -9.36
N GLY A 80 13.37 -5.23 -9.05
CA GLY A 80 12.94 -4.72 -7.76
C GLY A 80 13.36 -3.28 -7.47
N GLY A 81 12.76 -2.71 -6.43
CA GLY A 81 13.07 -1.35 -6.00
C GLY A 81 13.03 -1.20 -4.49
N TRP A 82 13.96 -0.41 -3.95
CA TRP A 82 14.08 -0.14 -2.52
C TRP A 82 14.16 1.35 -2.27
N LEU A 83 13.44 1.81 -1.26
CA LEU A 83 13.60 3.15 -0.73
C LEU A 83 14.49 3.06 0.51
N CYS A 84 15.69 3.60 0.42
CA CYS A 84 16.67 3.62 1.49
C CYS A 84 16.68 5.00 2.15
N PHE A 85 16.78 5.03 3.47
CA PHE A 85 16.94 6.27 4.24
C PHE A 85 18.29 6.28 4.93
N HIS A 86 18.91 7.44 5.00
CA HIS A 86 20.16 7.57 5.74
C HIS A 86 19.90 7.38 7.23
N CYS A 87 20.53 6.37 7.84
CA CYS A 87 20.47 6.14 9.28
C CYS A 87 21.80 6.58 9.90
N SER A 88 21.97 7.89 10.17
CA SER A 88 23.10 8.39 10.94
C SER A 88 22.76 8.40 12.43
N PRO A 89 23.49 7.69 13.30
CA PRO A 89 23.20 7.61 14.73
C PRO A 89 23.66 8.83 15.53
N SER A 90 24.19 9.88 14.87
CA SER A 90 24.63 11.10 15.54
C SER A 90 23.43 11.94 15.96
N LEU A 91 22.96 11.66 17.18
CA LEU A 91 22.10 12.50 18.00
C LEU A 91 22.81 13.83 18.31
N SER A 92 22.87 14.73 17.33
CA SER A 92 23.16 16.14 17.57
C SER A 92 22.45 16.97 16.50
N GLU A 93 21.46 17.70 16.98
CA GLU A 93 20.57 18.65 16.31
C GLU A 93 21.18 19.36 15.08
N ALA A 94 20.57 19.12 13.91
CA ALA A 94 19.92 20.16 13.09
C ALA A 94 19.64 19.58 11.70
N ALA A 95 18.36 19.46 11.34
CA ALA A 95 17.86 19.54 9.96
C ALA A 95 18.69 18.85 8.87
N SER A 96 19.13 17.61 9.09
CA SER A 96 19.59 16.78 7.96
C SER A 96 18.34 16.35 7.24
N GLU A 97 18.00 17.05 6.15
CA GLU A 97 16.89 16.71 5.26
C GLU A 97 16.88 15.19 5.06
N GLU A 98 15.75 14.55 5.34
CA GLU A 98 15.58 13.12 5.11
C GLU A 98 15.84 12.86 3.62
N LEU A 99 17.10 12.54 3.29
CA LEU A 99 17.52 12.21 1.95
C LEU A 99 17.13 10.75 1.75
N GLY A 100 16.04 10.55 1.01
CA GLY A 100 15.62 9.25 0.53
C GLY A 100 16.41 8.90 -0.72
N VAL A 101 17.04 7.73 -0.74
CA VAL A 101 17.67 7.16 -1.93
C VAL A 101 16.73 6.07 -2.47
N LEU A 102 16.19 6.29 -3.66
CA LEU A 102 15.47 5.27 -4.40
C LEU A 102 16.47 4.45 -5.23
N LEU A 103 16.49 3.15 -4.98
CA LEU A 103 17.23 2.14 -5.72
C LEU A 103 16.25 1.40 -6.63
N LEU A 104 16.51 1.36 -7.93
CA LEU A 104 15.80 0.49 -8.86
C LEU A 104 16.81 -0.46 -9.50
N LEU A 105 16.48 -1.74 -9.52
CA LEU A 105 17.30 -2.79 -10.09
C LEU A 105 16.59 -3.37 -11.30
N SER A 106 17.28 -3.37 -12.44
CA SER A 106 16.92 -4.13 -13.63
C SER A 106 17.89 -5.29 -13.84
N ASP A 107 17.63 -6.12 -14.85
CA ASP A 107 18.51 -7.22 -15.27
C ASP A 107 19.85 -6.73 -15.86
N GLN A 108 19.89 -5.52 -16.40
CA GLN A 108 21.09 -4.94 -17.03
C GLN A 108 21.74 -3.80 -16.24
N ALA A 109 20.98 -3.10 -15.39
CA ALA A 109 21.43 -1.87 -14.77
C ALA A 109 20.90 -1.67 -13.34
N CYS A 110 21.54 -0.75 -12.63
CA CYS A 110 21.11 -0.32 -11.30
C CYS A 110 21.00 1.20 -11.30
N TYR A 111 19.79 1.70 -11.04
CA TYR A 111 19.47 3.12 -11.03
C TYR A 111 19.39 3.64 -9.59
N PHE A 112 20.02 4.79 -9.36
CA PHE A 112 20.03 5.48 -8.07
C PHE A 112 19.45 6.88 -8.26
N ALA A 113 18.43 7.21 -7.48
CA ALA A 113 17.88 8.55 -7.42
C ALA A 113 17.91 9.06 -5.97
N GLN A 114 18.47 10.24 -5.76
CA GLN A 114 18.51 10.91 -4.47
C GLN A 114 17.51 12.07 -4.50
N GLY A 115 16.57 12.07 -3.56
CA GLY A 115 15.54 13.11 -3.46
C GLY A 115 15.45 13.67 -2.05
N ASN A 116 15.24 14.98 -1.95
CA ASN A 116 14.88 15.63 -0.70
C ASN A 116 13.41 15.33 -0.37
N VAL A 117 13.15 14.68 0.77
CA VAL A 117 11.78 14.34 1.21
C VAL A 117 10.94 15.60 1.52
N SER A 118 11.56 16.77 1.70
CA SER A 118 10.86 18.05 1.91
C SER A 118 9.99 18.52 0.72
N VAL A 119 10.19 17.96 -0.48
CA VAL A 119 9.44 18.35 -1.69
C VAL A 119 8.21 17.47 -1.94
N CYS A 120 8.13 16.27 -1.37
CA CYS A 120 6.99 15.35 -1.57
C CYS A 120 5.71 15.73 -0.80
N SER A 121 5.74 16.79 0.01
CA SER A 121 4.59 17.21 0.82
C SER A 121 3.55 18.07 0.08
N TRP A 122 3.69 18.29 -1.24
CA TRP A 122 2.85 19.21 -2.05
C TRP A 122 1.99 18.52 -3.12
N MET A 123 1.47 17.31 -2.87
CA MET A 123 0.46 16.68 -3.74
C MET A 123 -0.70 16.11 -2.91
N GLY A 124 -1.25 16.93 -2.02
CA GLY A 124 -2.36 16.51 -1.17
C GLY A 124 -3.05 17.66 -0.46
N GLU A 125 -3.33 18.76 -1.15
CA GLU A 125 -4.34 19.75 -0.74
C GLU A 125 -4.68 20.61 -1.98
N ASP A 126 -5.76 20.22 -2.66
CA ASP A 126 -6.80 21.08 -3.26
C ASP A 126 -7.95 20.20 -3.80
#